data_AF-A0A2X2KR20-F1
#
_entry.id   AF-A0A2X2KR20-F1
#
_cell.length_a   1.000
_cell.length_b   1.000
_cell.length_c   1.000
_cell.angle_alpha   90.00
_cell.angle_beta   90.00
_cell.angle_gamma   90.00
#
_symmetry.space_group_name_H-M   'P 1'
#
loop_
_entity.id
_entity.type
_entity.pdbx_description
1 polymer ?
#
loop_
_entity_poly.entity_id
_entity_poly.type
_entity_poly.pdbx_seq_one_letter_code
_entity_poly.pdbx_strand_id
1 'polypeptide(L)'
;MRRSGVYKWIAICCLFLFLILQYLMIARSYEIKRSELFQKEKKAIKVVYDKYISNDKIFPGGQKLIDSTLMPHLVRLKAYYQDDSNAFNNLKDSIAKTLVTRLRNHPAMDSLFHKIRSEVNLGEGFGYAIVLKDVSVTFDAKTFIPIMDFGIDQHIPIGGEFRFIDKDNIVSSIAITANSKMSNRVAFTLYVGNIDTNFSVLRSIFPLLLLSGCCIIGIVWLYLMTYSSWIKQKKNGGNGF
;
A
#
# COMPACT_ATOMS: atom_id res chain seq x y z
N MET A 1 -20.02 -44.40 37.10
CA MET A 1 -19.74 -42.96 37.30
C MET A 1 -18.53 -42.43 36.50
N ARG A 2 -18.23 -42.95 35.28
CA ARG A 2 -16.97 -42.66 34.55
C ARG A 2 -17.15 -41.92 33.20
N ARG A 3 -18.39 -41.77 32.71
CA ARG A 3 -18.69 -41.10 31.42
C ARG A 3 -18.70 -39.56 31.49
N SER A 4 -18.91 -38.96 32.66
CA SER A 4 -19.02 -37.49 32.79
C SER A 4 -17.72 -36.73 32.49
N GLY A 5 -16.54 -37.35 32.73
CA GLY A 5 -15.24 -36.75 32.42
C GLY A 5 -14.97 -36.64 30.92
N VAL A 6 -15.44 -37.61 30.13
CA VAL A 6 -15.28 -37.63 28.67
C VAL A 6 -16.11 -36.52 28.02
N TYR A 7 -17.36 -36.34 28.45
CA TYR A 7 -18.21 -35.24 27.95
C TYR A 7 -17.68 -33.85 28.31
N LYS A 8 -17.05 -33.69 29.49
CA LYS A 8 -16.39 -32.43 29.86
C LYS A 8 -15.20 -32.12 28.96
N TRP A 9 -14.36 -33.11 28.67
CA TRP A 9 -13.21 -32.96 27.76
C TRP A 9 -13.64 -32.65 26.33
N ILE A 10 -14.65 -33.34 25.81
CA ILE A 10 -15.21 -33.07 24.48
C ILE A 10 -15.74 -31.64 24.41
N ALA A 11 -16.46 -31.18 25.44
CA ALA A 11 -16.99 -29.82 25.49
C ALA A 11 -15.86 -28.76 25.52
N ILE A 12 -14.78 -29.00 26.27
CA ILE A 12 -13.61 -28.11 26.30
C ILE A 12 -12.92 -28.06 24.93
N CYS A 13 -12.73 -29.21 24.27
CA CYS A 13 -12.14 -29.28 22.93
C CYS A 13 -13.00 -28.55 21.89
N CYS A 14 -14.32 -28.72 21.93
CA CYS A 14 -15.24 -28.00 21.03
C CYS A 14 -15.19 -26.50 21.28
N LEU A 15 -15.15 -26.06 22.54
CA LEU A 15 -15.03 -24.65 22.88
C LEU A 15 -13.71 -24.06 22.40
N PHE A 16 -12.60 -24.79 22.55
CA PHE A 16 -11.29 -24.35 22.08
C PHE A 16 -11.24 -24.24 20.56
N LEU A 17 -11.78 -25.24 19.85
CA LEU A 17 -11.88 -25.22 18.39
C LEU A 17 -12.75 -24.04 17.90
N PHE A 18 -13.83 -23.73 18.62
CA PHE A 18 -14.68 -22.59 18.35
C PHE A 18 -13.96 -21.25 18.54
N LEU A 19 -13.16 -21.11 19.61
CA LEU A 19 -12.34 -19.91 19.84
C LEU A 19 -11.31 -19.70 18.72
N ILE A 20 -10.65 -20.77 18.27
CA ILE A 20 -9.71 -20.70 17.13
C ILE A 20 -10.45 -20.25 15.86
N LEU A 21 -11.60 -20.85 15.57
CA LEU A 21 -12.40 -20.51 14.39
C LEU A 21 -12.82 -19.03 14.41
N GLN A 22 -13.26 -18.53 15.56
CA GLN A 22 -13.62 -17.13 15.75
C GLN A 22 -12.42 -16.21 15.57
N TYR A 23 -11.27 -16.55 16.16
CA TYR A 23 -10.04 -15.78 15.98
C TYR A 23 -9.66 -15.68 14.50
N LEU A 24 -9.69 -16.80 13.76
CA LEU A 24 -9.41 -16.82 12.33
C LEU A 24 -10.40 -15.97 11.54
N MET A 25 -11.70 -16.05 11.83
CA MET A 25 -12.71 -15.20 11.18
C MET A 25 -12.46 -13.72 11.44
N ILE A 26 -12.15 -13.34 12.68
CA ILE A 26 -11.85 -11.94 13.06
C ILE A 26 -10.60 -11.45 12.33
N ALA A 27 -9.51 -12.23 12.36
CA ALA A 27 -8.26 -11.86 11.70
C ALA A 27 -8.44 -11.70 10.19
N ARG A 28 -9.17 -12.62 9.54
CA ARG A 28 -9.48 -12.53 8.11
C ARG A 28 -10.38 -11.34 7.78
N SER A 29 -11.42 -11.12 8.57
CA SER A 29 -12.32 -9.97 8.39
C SER A 29 -11.57 -8.65 8.58
N TYR A 30 -10.58 -8.63 9.48
CA TYR A 30 -9.66 -7.51 9.68
C TYR A 30 -8.82 -7.20 8.46
N GLU A 31 -8.13 -8.20 7.91
CA GLU A 31 -7.33 -8.04 6.69
C GLU A 31 -8.18 -7.54 5.53
N ILE A 32 -9.37 -8.13 5.33
CA ILE A 32 -10.28 -7.76 4.25
C ILE A 32 -10.73 -6.30 4.42
N LYS A 33 -11.24 -5.93 5.60
CA LYS A 33 -11.75 -4.57 5.80
C LYS A 33 -10.66 -3.51 5.72
N ARG A 34 -9.46 -3.80 6.25
CA ARG A 34 -8.28 -2.94 6.11
C ARG A 34 -7.94 -2.71 4.65
N SER A 35 -7.90 -3.78 3.85
CA SER A 35 -7.61 -3.67 2.42
C SER A 35 -8.67 -2.84 1.69
N GLU A 36 -9.95 -3.01 2.01
CA GLU A 36 -11.06 -2.27 1.41
C GLU A 36 -10.99 -0.77 1.73
N LEU A 37 -10.75 -0.41 2.99
CA LEU A 37 -10.58 0.98 3.43
C LEU A 37 -9.38 1.63 2.74
N PHE A 38 -8.25 0.93 2.72
CA PHE A 38 -7.04 1.43 2.08
C PHE A 38 -7.23 1.61 0.58
N GLN A 39 -7.92 0.70 -0.11
CA GLN A 39 -8.27 0.86 -1.53
C GLN A 39 -9.15 2.09 -1.78
N LYS A 40 -10.08 2.40 -0.87
CA LYS A 40 -10.90 3.61 -0.96
C LYS A 40 -10.06 4.87 -0.80
N GLU A 41 -9.17 4.91 0.18
CA GLU A 41 -8.25 6.03 0.42
C GLU A 41 -7.30 6.21 -0.77
N LYS A 42 -6.73 5.13 -1.30
CA LYS A 42 -5.91 5.15 -2.52
C LYS A 42 -6.63 5.76 -3.71
N LYS A 43 -7.89 5.37 -3.93
CA LYS A 43 -8.70 5.94 -5.03
C LYS A 43 -8.91 7.44 -4.83
N ALA A 44 -9.20 7.88 -3.61
CA ALA A 44 -9.35 9.31 -3.30
C ALA A 44 -8.03 10.09 -3.51
N ILE A 45 -6.91 9.56 -3.02
CA ILE A 45 -5.57 10.11 -3.24
C ILE A 45 -5.29 10.23 -4.74
N LYS A 46 -5.55 9.17 -5.51
CA LYS A 46 -5.32 9.17 -6.96
C LYS A 46 -6.13 10.25 -7.66
N VAL A 47 -7.40 10.43 -7.33
CA VAL A 47 -8.26 11.47 -7.92
C VAL A 47 -7.70 12.87 -7.64
N VAL A 48 -7.29 13.15 -6.40
CA VAL A 48 -6.73 14.45 -6.03
C VAL A 48 -5.36 14.65 -6.69
N TYR A 49 -4.50 13.64 -6.66
CA TYR A 49 -3.21 13.68 -7.33
C TYR A 49 -3.36 13.97 -8.83
N ASP A 50 -4.18 13.19 -9.55
CA ASP A 50 -4.44 13.36 -10.99
C ASP A 50 -4.96 14.76 -11.33
N LYS A 51 -5.75 15.37 -10.45
CA LYS A 51 -6.21 16.77 -10.58
C LYS A 51 -5.04 17.78 -10.52
N TYR A 52 -4.09 17.59 -9.60
CA TYR A 52 -2.94 18.48 -9.44
C TYR A 52 -1.86 18.29 -10.51
N ILE A 53 -1.75 17.08 -11.07
CA ILE A 53 -0.76 16.74 -12.10
C ILE A 53 -1.33 16.76 -13.53
N SER A 54 -2.56 17.24 -13.71
CA SER A 54 -3.23 17.31 -15.02
C SER A 54 -2.41 18.07 -16.08
N ASN A 55 -1.62 19.07 -15.67
CA ASN A 55 -0.71 19.81 -16.55
C ASN A 55 0.76 19.35 -16.46
N ASP A 56 1.14 18.70 -15.36
CA ASP A 56 2.52 18.34 -15.06
C ASP A 56 2.56 16.92 -14.49
N LYS A 57 3.06 15.99 -15.28
CA LYS A 57 2.80 14.55 -15.15
C LYS A 57 3.46 13.83 -13.95
N ILE A 58 4.00 14.56 -12.96
CA ILE A 58 4.72 14.01 -11.77
C ILE A 58 4.44 14.86 -10.52
N PHE A 59 4.72 16.14 -10.62
CA PHE A 59 4.42 17.19 -9.66
C PHE A 59 4.48 18.51 -10.43
N PRO A 60 3.86 19.60 -9.95
CA PRO A 60 3.91 20.90 -10.63
C PRO A 60 5.34 21.33 -10.99
N GLY A 61 5.63 21.49 -12.28
CA GLY A 61 6.96 21.80 -12.83
C GLY A 61 7.90 20.60 -13.09
N GLY A 62 7.49 19.38 -12.76
CA GLY A 62 8.33 18.18 -12.89
C GLY A 62 8.71 17.84 -14.34
N GLN A 63 7.79 18.03 -15.28
CA GLN A 63 8.09 17.80 -16.71
C GLN A 63 9.10 18.85 -17.22
N LYS A 64 8.92 20.12 -16.87
CA LYS A 64 9.88 21.19 -17.22
C LYS A 64 11.28 20.93 -16.67
N LEU A 65 11.38 20.34 -15.47
CA LEU A 65 12.66 19.97 -14.87
C LEU A 65 13.37 18.86 -15.66
N ILE A 66 12.62 17.86 -16.13
CA ILE A 66 13.15 16.80 -16.99
C ILE A 66 13.58 17.36 -18.33
N ASP A 67 12.70 18.12 -18.99
CA ASP A 67 12.95 18.65 -20.32
C ASP A 67 14.16 19.58 -20.31
N SER A 68 14.28 20.47 -19.32
CA SER A 68 15.45 21.35 -19.15
C SER A 68 16.75 20.63 -18.83
N THR A 69 16.69 19.40 -18.29
CA THR A 69 17.87 18.60 -17.96
C THR A 69 18.27 17.65 -19.10
N LEU A 70 17.31 17.20 -19.93
CA LEU A 70 17.53 16.15 -20.92
C LEU A 70 17.56 16.67 -22.36
N MET A 71 16.69 17.61 -22.72
CA MET A 71 16.59 18.15 -24.08
C MET A 71 17.87 18.84 -24.58
N PRO A 72 18.60 19.63 -23.76
CA PRO A 72 19.82 20.31 -24.24
C PRO A 72 20.92 19.34 -24.68
N HIS A 73 20.92 18.12 -24.16
CA HIS A 73 21.97 17.12 -24.44
C HIS A 73 21.59 16.15 -25.56
N LEU A 74 20.35 16.16 -26.04
CA LEU A 74 19.80 15.15 -26.94
C LEU A 74 20.51 15.08 -28.30
N VAL A 75 20.94 16.22 -28.83
CA VAL A 75 21.73 16.30 -30.07
C VAL A 75 23.12 15.66 -29.88
N ARG A 76 23.79 15.97 -28.77
CA ARG A 76 25.10 15.37 -28.44
C ARG A 76 24.98 13.87 -28.16
N LEU A 77 23.91 13.48 -27.48
CA LEU A 77 23.61 12.07 -27.19
C LEU A 77 23.46 11.28 -28.49
N LYS A 78 22.78 11.84 -29.50
CA LYS A 78 22.61 11.22 -30.81
C LYS A 78 23.95 11.06 -31.55
N ALA A 79 24.80 12.08 -31.54
CA ALA A 79 26.10 12.02 -32.19
C ALA A 79 26.99 10.93 -31.55
N TYR A 80 27.12 10.93 -30.21
CA TYR A 80 27.92 9.92 -29.51
C TYR A 80 27.33 8.51 -29.63
N TYR A 81 26.02 8.37 -29.74
CA TYR A 81 25.40 7.06 -29.97
C TYR A 81 25.84 6.42 -31.30
N GLN A 82 26.19 7.23 -32.30
CA GLN A 82 26.65 6.76 -33.62
C GLN A 82 28.17 6.61 -33.69
N ASP A 83 28.91 7.49 -33.01
CA ASP A 83 30.35 7.67 -33.23
C ASP A 83 31.23 7.15 -32.08
N ASP A 84 30.76 7.19 -30.82
CA ASP A 84 31.58 6.87 -29.63
C ASP A 84 30.74 6.36 -28.44
N SER A 85 30.77 5.05 -28.23
CA SER A 85 30.06 4.37 -27.14
C SER A 85 30.55 4.81 -25.74
N ASN A 86 31.82 5.14 -25.57
CA ASN A 86 32.36 5.56 -24.27
C ASN A 86 31.91 6.99 -23.93
N ALA A 87 31.98 7.91 -24.90
CA ALA A 87 31.46 9.27 -24.74
C ALA A 87 29.94 9.26 -24.49
N PHE A 88 29.21 8.36 -25.15
CA PHE A 88 27.78 8.16 -24.92
C PHE A 88 27.50 7.75 -23.48
N ASN A 89 28.17 6.71 -22.96
CA ASN A 89 27.95 6.23 -21.60
C ASN A 89 28.32 7.29 -20.53
N ASN A 90 29.41 8.02 -20.72
CA ASN A 90 29.81 9.10 -19.80
C ASN A 90 28.78 10.23 -19.76
N LEU A 91 28.28 10.66 -20.93
CA LEU A 91 27.25 11.70 -21.00
C LEU A 91 25.93 11.21 -20.40
N LYS A 92 25.55 9.97 -20.69
CA LYS A 92 24.39 9.29 -20.14
C LYS A 92 24.41 9.31 -18.61
N ASP A 93 25.50 8.87 -17.99
CA ASP A 93 25.63 8.78 -16.53
C ASP A 93 25.62 10.17 -15.86
N SER A 94 26.26 11.17 -16.49
CA SER A 94 26.24 12.55 -16.03
C SER A 94 24.83 13.15 -16.01
N ILE A 95 24.05 12.90 -17.07
CA ILE A 95 22.65 13.32 -17.16
C ILE A 95 21.82 12.62 -16.10
N ALA A 96 21.98 11.30 -15.95
CA ALA A 96 21.24 10.50 -14.99
C ALA A 96 21.46 11.02 -13.56
N LYS A 97 22.72 11.24 -13.17
CA LYS A 97 23.09 11.78 -11.85
C LYS A 97 22.49 13.16 -11.62
N THR A 98 22.61 14.06 -12.59
CA THR A 98 22.08 15.43 -12.49
C THR A 98 20.56 15.43 -12.35
N LEU A 99 19.87 14.60 -13.14
CA LEU A 99 18.42 14.47 -13.11
C LEU A 99 17.93 13.96 -11.74
N VAL A 100 18.54 12.89 -11.21
CA VAL A 100 18.16 12.33 -9.90
C VAL A 100 18.40 13.34 -8.78
N THR A 101 19.54 14.03 -8.78
CA THR A 101 19.83 15.05 -7.76
C THR A 101 18.83 16.20 -7.82
N ARG A 102 18.48 16.68 -9.01
CA ARG A 102 17.48 17.75 -9.17
C ARG A 102 16.09 17.32 -8.74
N LEU A 103 15.68 16.11 -9.09
CA LEU A 103 14.38 15.56 -8.69
C LEU A 103 14.29 15.37 -7.17
N ARG A 104 15.34 14.85 -6.53
CA ARG A 104 15.42 14.65 -5.07
C ARG A 104 15.36 15.94 -4.27
N ASN A 105 15.97 16.99 -4.79
CA ASN A 105 16.05 18.27 -4.08
C ASN A 105 14.84 19.17 -4.34
N HIS A 106 13.83 18.72 -5.10
CA HIS A 106 12.69 19.54 -5.47
C HIS A 106 11.54 19.39 -4.45
N PRO A 107 11.19 20.44 -3.67
CA PRO A 107 10.22 20.34 -2.57
C PRO A 107 8.75 20.27 -3.02
N ALA A 108 8.48 20.33 -4.32
CA ALA A 108 7.10 20.37 -4.83
C ALA A 108 6.30 19.11 -4.50
N MET A 109 6.95 17.94 -4.37
CA MET A 109 6.24 16.71 -4.06
C MET A 109 5.79 16.67 -2.60
N ASP A 110 6.61 17.13 -1.65
CA ASP A 110 6.22 17.25 -0.24
C ASP A 110 5.03 18.19 -0.07
N SER A 111 5.10 19.34 -0.75
CA SER A 111 4.03 20.35 -0.73
C SER A 111 2.73 19.82 -1.36
N LEU A 112 2.84 19.05 -2.44
CA LEU A 112 1.70 18.41 -3.10
C LEU A 112 1.07 17.34 -2.19
N PHE A 113 1.90 16.49 -1.56
CA PHE A 113 1.40 15.45 -0.67
C PHE A 113 0.71 16.03 0.56
N HIS A 114 1.22 17.13 1.13
CA HIS A 114 0.54 17.82 2.21
C HIS A 114 -0.86 18.31 1.80
N LYS A 115 -1.02 18.85 0.58
CA LYS A 115 -2.34 19.25 0.05
C LYS A 115 -3.27 18.06 -0.12
N ILE A 116 -2.77 16.96 -0.69
CA ILE A 116 -3.51 15.71 -0.84
C ILE A 116 -3.99 15.19 0.52
N ARG A 117 -3.10 15.20 1.53
CA ARG A 117 -3.43 14.78 2.90
C ARG A 117 -4.54 15.63 3.51
N SER A 118 -4.51 16.95 3.31
CA SER A 118 -5.57 17.84 3.79
C SER A 118 -6.90 17.67 3.04
N GLU A 119 -6.87 17.46 1.72
CA GLU A 119 -8.11 17.33 0.93
C GLU A 119 -8.82 15.99 1.13
N VAL A 120 -8.05 14.91 1.32
CA VAL A 120 -8.58 13.56 1.53
C VAL A 120 -8.82 13.27 3.03
N ASN A 121 -8.44 14.19 3.93
CA ASN A 121 -8.46 14.00 5.38
C ASN A 121 -7.70 12.72 5.81
N LEU A 122 -6.50 12.52 5.26
CA LEU A 122 -5.67 11.38 5.62
C LEU A 122 -5.11 11.57 7.04
N GLY A 123 -5.12 10.48 7.83
CA GLY A 123 -4.55 10.46 9.18
C GLY A 123 -3.04 10.71 9.21
N GLU A 124 -2.48 10.93 10.40
CA GLU A 124 -1.07 11.30 10.54
C GLU A 124 -0.07 10.20 10.17
N GLY A 125 -0.51 8.94 10.21
CA GLY A 125 0.30 7.79 9.80
C GLY A 125 0.49 7.66 8.29
N PHE A 126 -0.13 8.51 7.46
CA PHE A 126 0.06 8.48 6.01
C PHE A 126 1.35 9.16 5.59
N GLY A 127 2.15 8.42 4.83
CA GLY A 127 3.32 8.93 4.14
C GLY A 127 3.38 8.45 2.71
N TYR A 128 4.36 8.96 1.96
CA TYR A 128 4.51 8.69 0.54
C TYR A 128 5.94 8.30 0.20
N ALA A 129 6.10 7.64 -0.94
CA ALA A 129 7.37 7.51 -1.62
C ALA A 129 7.14 7.68 -3.12
N ILE A 130 8.03 8.39 -3.80
CA ILE A 130 8.01 8.49 -5.25
C ILE A 130 9.28 7.86 -5.82
N VAL A 131 9.11 6.98 -6.79
CA VAL A 131 10.20 6.22 -7.40
C VAL A 131 10.23 6.49 -8.89
N LEU A 132 11.44 6.75 -9.38
CA LEU A 132 11.73 6.80 -10.80
C LEU A 132 11.92 5.36 -11.33
N LYS A 133 11.20 5.02 -12.40
CA LYS A 133 11.14 3.65 -12.96
C LYS A 133 11.76 3.51 -14.33
N ASP A 134 11.70 4.56 -15.14
CA ASP A 134 12.24 4.57 -16.50
C ASP A 134 12.64 6.00 -16.85
N VAL A 135 13.80 6.15 -17.48
CA VAL A 135 14.22 7.39 -18.15
C VAL A 135 14.88 6.94 -19.43
N SER A 136 14.23 7.19 -20.54
CA SER A 136 14.66 6.78 -21.87
C SER A 136 14.53 7.95 -22.83
N VAL A 137 15.33 7.96 -23.88
CA VAL A 137 15.23 8.92 -24.98
C VAL A 137 14.98 8.19 -26.30
N THR A 138 14.38 8.88 -27.25
CA THR A 138 14.22 8.36 -28.60
C THR A 138 14.64 9.40 -29.62
N PHE A 139 15.41 8.97 -30.61
CA PHE A 139 15.84 9.83 -31.72
C PHE A 139 14.89 9.73 -32.92
N ASP A 140 14.25 8.58 -33.09
CA ASP A 140 13.44 8.20 -34.25
C ASP A 140 11.94 8.00 -33.91
N ALA A 141 11.57 8.19 -32.64
CA ALA A 141 10.25 7.89 -32.06
C ALA A 141 9.86 6.40 -32.06
N LYS A 142 10.79 5.49 -32.33
CA LYS A 142 10.56 4.03 -32.37
C LYS A 142 11.45 3.29 -31.37
N THR A 143 12.71 3.67 -31.29
CA THR A 143 13.72 3.05 -30.45
C THR A 143 13.91 3.90 -29.20
N PHE A 144 13.65 3.31 -28.03
CA PHE A 144 13.89 3.96 -26.74
C PHE A 144 15.22 3.47 -26.17
N ILE A 145 16.13 4.42 -25.96
CA ILE A 145 17.46 4.18 -25.43
C ILE A 145 17.44 4.59 -23.95
N PRO A 146 17.70 3.66 -23.02
CA PRO A 146 17.67 3.97 -21.59
C PRO A 146 18.82 4.90 -21.22
N ILE A 147 18.50 6.00 -20.55
CA ILE A 147 19.46 6.92 -19.93
C ILE A 147 19.92 6.37 -18.58
N MET A 148 19.10 5.53 -17.95
CA MET A 148 19.38 4.99 -16.64
C MET A 148 19.10 3.50 -16.67
N ASP A 149 20.05 2.72 -16.18
CA ASP A 149 19.87 1.28 -16.05
C ASP A 149 19.20 1.00 -14.72
N PHE A 150 17.90 0.71 -14.77
CA PHE A 150 17.17 0.22 -13.61
C PHE A 150 17.32 -1.30 -13.62
N GLY A 151 18.31 -1.81 -12.87
CA GLY A 151 18.39 -3.24 -12.62
C GLY A 151 17.06 -3.78 -12.07
N ILE A 152 16.84 -5.08 -12.17
CA ILE A 152 15.53 -5.76 -11.97
C ILE A 152 14.84 -5.38 -10.63
N ASP A 153 15.61 -4.95 -9.61
CA ASP A 153 15.08 -4.53 -8.29
C ASP A 153 15.48 -3.11 -7.83
N GLN A 154 16.16 -2.33 -8.66
CA GLN A 154 16.61 -0.99 -8.25
C GLN A 154 15.49 0.04 -8.37
N HIS A 155 14.96 0.44 -7.22
CA HIS A 155 14.07 1.57 -7.08
C HIS A 155 14.94 2.80 -6.78
N ILE A 156 14.87 3.83 -7.63
CA ILE A 156 15.54 5.11 -7.35
C ILE A 156 14.49 6.03 -6.70
N PRO A 157 14.45 6.13 -5.36
CA PRO A 157 13.55 7.06 -4.70
C PRO A 157 14.00 8.48 -5.04
N ILE A 158 13.04 9.29 -5.44
CA ILE A 158 13.23 10.71 -5.74
C ILE A 158 12.51 11.63 -4.73
N GLY A 159 11.80 11.06 -3.75
CA GLY A 159 11.12 11.81 -2.70
C GLY A 159 10.33 10.90 -1.75
N GLY A 160 10.04 11.42 -0.56
CA GLY A 160 9.34 10.69 0.49
C GLY A 160 10.21 9.64 1.20
N GLU A 161 9.57 8.65 1.81
CA GLU A 161 10.21 7.70 2.71
C GLU A 161 10.24 6.27 2.16
N PHE A 162 11.41 5.64 2.19
CA PHE A 162 11.63 4.31 1.59
C PHE A 162 10.71 3.21 2.14
N ARG A 163 10.28 3.31 3.41
CA ARG A 163 9.40 2.34 4.07
C ARG A 163 8.04 2.13 3.39
N PHE A 164 7.62 3.03 2.51
CA PHE A 164 6.36 2.93 1.79
C PHE A 164 6.47 2.26 0.42
N ILE A 165 7.68 1.90 -0.03
CA ILE A 165 7.89 1.24 -1.32
C ILE A 165 7.50 -0.24 -1.20
N ASP A 166 6.21 -0.50 -1.34
CA ASP A 166 5.61 -1.83 -1.42
C ASP A 166 4.61 -1.88 -2.59
N LYS A 167 4.49 -3.03 -3.26
CA LYS A 167 3.48 -3.24 -4.31
C LYS A 167 2.07 -2.93 -3.80
N ASP A 168 1.82 -3.25 -2.55
CA ASP A 168 0.54 -2.99 -1.90
C ASP A 168 0.30 -1.51 -1.61
N ASN A 169 1.30 -0.63 -1.72
CA ASN A 169 1.18 0.81 -1.50
C ASN A 169 1.12 1.64 -2.79
N ILE A 170 1.14 1.01 -3.97
CA ILE A 170 1.07 1.74 -5.25
C ILE A 170 -0.28 2.46 -5.38
N VAL A 171 -0.24 3.76 -5.63
CA VAL A 171 -1.43 4.61 -5.88
C VAL A 171 -1.55 5.00 -7.34
N SER A 172 -0.44 5.41 -7.95
CA SER A 172 -0.41 5.81 -9.35
C SER A 172 0.92 5.42 -9.98
N SER A 173 0.86 4.92 -11.21
CA SER A 173 2.03 4.68 -12.04
C SER A 173 1.81 5.45 -13.33
N ILE A 174 2.70 6.39 -13.62
CA ILE A 174 2.56 7.32 -14.75
C ILE A 174 3.78 7.16 -15.62
N ALA A 175 3.56 6.89 -16.90
CA ALA A 175 4.58 6.94 -17.93
C ALA A 175 4.31 8.16 -18.81
N ILE A 176 5.31 9.01 -18.91
CA ILE A 176 5.33 10.21 -19.73
C ILE A 176 6.08 9.86 -20.99
N THR A 177 5.43 9.94 -22.14
CA THR A 177 6.10 9.79 -23.43
C THR A 177 5.68 10.95 -24.33
N ALA A 178 6.64 11.57 -25.00
CA ALA A 178 6.37 12.49 -26.08
C ALA A 178 6.46 11.75 -27.43
N ASN A 179 5.38 11.77 -28.23
CA ASN A 179 5.26 11.06 -29.51
C ASN A 179 5.97 11.76 -30.68
N SER A 180 7.10 12.43 -30.43
CA SER A 180 7.89 13.14 -31.44
C SER A 180 9.28 12.52 -31.59
N LYS A 181 9.93 12.79 -32.72
CA LYS A 181 11.37 12.52 -32.85
C LYS A 181 12.13 13.40 -31.84
N MET A 182 13.29 12.93 -31.39
CA MET A 182 14.13 13.63 -30.40
C MET A 182 13.38 13.92 -29.10
N SER A 183 12.71 12.91 -28.56
CA SER A 183 11.88 13.03 -27.37
C SER A 183 12.38 12.17 -26.23
N ASN A 184 11.76 12.35 -25.07
CA ASN A 184 12.02 11.56 -23.87
C ASN A 184 10.79 10.74 -23.47
N ARG A 185 11.07 9.69 -22.73
CA ARG A 185 10.12 8.88 -22.01
C ARG A 185 10.58 8.77 -20.57
N VAL A 186 9.71 9.07 -19.62
CA VAL A 186 10.02 8.97 -18.20
C VAL A 186 8.85 8.36 -17.45
N ALA A 187 9.10 7.32 -16.67
CA ALA A 187 8.07 6.66 -15.85
C ALA A 187 8.34 6.81 -14.36
N PHE A 188 7.27 7.03 -13.61
CA PHE A 188 7.27 7.22 -12.17
C PHE A 188 6.20 6.37 -11.52
N THR A 189 6.44 6.00 -10.26
CA THR A 189 5.44 5.33 -9.43
C THR A 189 5.34 6.07 -8.10
N LEU A 190 4.12 6.48 -7.75
CA LEU A 190 3.76 7.03 -6.47
C LEU A 190 3.23 5.92 -5.56
N TYR A 191 3.90 5.76 -4.43
CA TYR A 191 3.52 4.90 -3.33
C TYR A 191 2.96 5.78 -2.21
N VAL A 192 1.82 5.38 -1.64
CA VAL A 192 1.27 5.98 -0.43
C VAL A 192 0.86 4.86 0.49
N GLY A 193 1.31 4.91 1.74
CA GLY A 193 1.01 3.91 2.75
C GLY A 193 0.64 4.55 4.07
N ASN A 194 0.03 3.77 4.95
CA ASN A 194 -0.36 4.19 6.30
C ASN A 194 0.27 3.28 7.35
N ILE A 195 0.98 3.89 8.29
CA ILE A 195 1.64 3.23 9.42
C ILE A 195 0.62 2.89 10.53
N ASP A 196 -0.41 3.72 10.72
CA ASP A 196 -1.38 3.64 11.82
C ASP A 196 -2.77 3.22 11.32
N THR A 197 -2.88 1.96 10.89
CA THR A 197 -4.17 1.41 10.40
C THR A 197 -5.00 0.71 11.48
N ASN A 198 -4.53 0.62 12.72
CA ASN A 198 -5.15 -0.28 13.71
C ASN A 198 -6.51 0.22 14.24
N PHE A 199 -6.67 1.51 14.47
CA PHE A 199 -7.87 2.04 15.16
C PHE A 199 -9.11 2.10 14.25
N SER A 200 -8.97 2.60 13.02
CA SER A 200 -10.09 2.72 12.06
C SER A 200 -10.62 1.36 11.63
N VAL A 201 -9.73 0.37 11.53
CA VAL A 201 -10.09 -1.01 11.19
C VAL A 201 -10.78 -1.69 12.38
N LEU A 202 -10.24 -1.54 13.60
CA LEU A 202 -10.85 -2.08 14.82
C LEU A 202 -12.28 -1.58 15.03
N ARG A 203 -12.51 -0.27 14.87
CA ARG A 203 -13.86 0.34 14.97
C ARG A 203 -14.85 -0.27 13.98
N SER A 204 -14.39 -0.65 12.79
CA SER A 204 -15.23 -1.21 11.73
C SER A 204 -15.60 -2.68 11.95
N ILE A 205 -14.77 -3.43 12.69
CA ILE A 205 -14.97 -4.87 12.97
C ILE A 205 -15.56 -5.10 14.36
N PHE A 206 -15.54 -4.07 15.21
CA PHE A 206 -16.18 -4.05 16.53
C PHE A 206 -17.61 -4.63 16.58
N PRO A 207 -18.54 -4.34 15.64
CA PRO A 207 -19.87 -4.94 15.69
C PRO A 207 -19.86 -6.45 15.46
N LEU A 208 -18.96 -6.97 14.61
CA LEU A 208 -18.78 -8.41 14.39
C LEU A 208 -18.16 -9.09 15.63
N LEU A 209 -17.22 -8.41 16.28
CA LEU A 209 -16.62 -8.84 17.55
C LEU A 209 -17.65 -8.90 18.67
N LEU A 210 -18.50 -7.89 18.79
CA LEU A 210 -19.59 -7.84 19.75
C LEU A 210 -20.57 -9.00 19.54
N LEU A 211 -20.99 -9.23 18.30
CA LEU A 211 -21.91 -10.31 17.96
C LEU A 211 -21.33 -11.68 18.33
N SER A 212 -20.07 -11.91 17.95
CA SER A 212 -19.31 -13.12 18.29
C SER A 212 -19.20 -13.33 19.81
N GLY A 213 -18.88 -12.27 20.56
CA GLY A 213 -18.79 -12.28 22.02
C GLY A 213 -20.14 -12.60 22.68
N CYS A 214 -21.24 -12.01 22.19
CA CYS A 214 -22.59 -12.31 22.65
C CYS A 214 -22.96 -13.79 22.46
N CYS A 215 -22.56 -14.41 21.35
CA CYS A 215 -22.79 -15.84 21.11
C CYS A 215 -22.05 -16.73 22.12
N ILE A 216 -20.78 -16.42 22.42
CA ILE A 216 -20.00 -17.17 23.42
C ILE A 216 -20.65 -17.05 24.81
N ILE A 217 -21.01 -15.83 25.20
CA ILE A 217 -21.68 -15.57 26.48
C ILE A 217 -23.00 -16.35 26.54
N GLY A 218 -23.77 -16.40 25.45
CA GLY A 218 -24.99 -17.19 25.35
C GLY A 218 -24.75 -18.69 25.57
N ILE A 219 -23.71 -19.27 24.95
CA ILE A 219 -23.36 -20.69 25.12
C ILE A 219 -22.95 -20.98 26.55
N VAL A 220 -22.09 -20.15 27.15
CA VAL A 220 -21.65 -20.28 28.54
C VAL A 220 -22.84 -20.16 29.50
N TRP A 221 -23.73 -19.20 29.24
CA TRP A 221 -24.95 -19.00 30.03
C TRP A 221 -25.87 -20.22 29.98
N LEU A 222 -26.13 -20.77 28.79
CA LEU A 222 -26.92 -21.99 28.61
C LEU A 222 -26.30 -23.19 29.33
N TYR A 223 -24.97 -23.32 29.27
CA TYR A 223 -24.25 -24.37 29.98
C TYR A 223 -24.43 -24.25 31.50
N LEU A 224 -24.27 -23.04 32.05
CA LEU A 224 -24.46 -22.78 33.49
C LEU A 224 -25.91 -23.02 33.92
N MET A 225 -26.90 -22.54 33.15
CA MET A 225 -28.31 -22.81 33.43
C MET A 225 -28.61 -24.30 33.43
N THR A 226 -28.14 -25.02 32.40
CA THR A 226 -28.33 -26.48 32.30
C THR A 226 -27.71 -27.18 33.49
N TYR A 227 -26.47 -26.85 33.85
CA TYR A 227 -25.78 -27.45 35.00
C TYR A 227 -26.50 -27.16 36.33
N SER A 228 -26.99 -25.93 36.54
CA SER A 228 -27.75 -25.56 37.74
C SER A 228 -29.08 -26.32 37.85
N SER A 229 -29.77 -26.52 36.73
CA SER A 229 -31.00 -27.31 36.65
C SER A 229 -30.75 -28.79 36.95
N TRP A 230 -29.63 -29.34 36.46
CA TRP A 230 -29.21 -30.71 36.79
C TRP A 230 -28.91 -30.90 38.29
N ILE A 231 -28.30 -29.91 38.95
CA ILE A 231 -28.10 -29.93 40.41
C ILE A 231 -29.43 -29.86 41.16
N LYS A 232 -30.36 -28.99 40.73
CA LYS A 232 -31.70 -28.91 41.33
C LYS A 232 -32.50 -30.21 41.19
N GLN A 233 -32.45 -30.87 40.04
CA GLN A 233 -33.11 -32.16 39.84
C GLN A 233 -32.53 -33.26 40.75
N LYS A 234 -31.20 -33.28 40.95
CA LYS A 234 -30.57 -34.20 41.90
C LYS A 234 -30.96 -33.94 43.36
N LYS A 235 -31.14 -32.68 43.75
CA LYS A 235 -31.55 -32.29 45.10
C LYS A 235 -33.01 -32.65 45.41
N ASN A 236 -33.89 -32.55 44.41
CA ASN A 236 -35.32 -32.86 44.58
C ASN A 236 -35.65 -34.35 44.42
N GLY A 237 -34.86 -35.11 43.65
CA GLY A 237 -35.01 -36.57 43.53
C GLY A 237 -34.40 -37.38 44.69
N GLY A 238 -33.67 -36.73 45.61
CA GLY A 238 -33.09 -37.35 46.80
C GLY A 238 -33.94 -37.25 48.07
N ASN A 239 -35.01 -36.46 48.07
CA ASN A 239 -35.95 -36.30 49.19
C ASN A 239 -37.25 -37.09 48.99
N GLY A 240 -37.21 -38.13 48.15
CA GLY A 240 -38.32 -39.04 47.90
C GLY A 240 -37.88 -40.49 48.12
N PHE A 241 -37.49 -40.81 49.35
CA PHE A 241 -37.50 -42.15 49.93
C PHE A 241 -38.01 -42.03 51.36
#